data_AF-A0AAI8ZVH8-F1
#
_entry.id   AF-A0AAI8ZVH8-F1
#
_cell.length_a   1.000
_cell.length_b   1.000
_cell.length_c   1.000
_cell.angle_alpha   90.00
_cell.angle_beta   90.00
_cell.angle_gamma   90.00
#
_symmetry.space_group_name_H-M   'P 1'
#
loop_
_entity.id
_entity.type
_entity.pdbx_description
1 polymer ?
#
loop_
_entity_poly.entity_id
_entity_poly.type
_entity_poly.pdbx_seq_one_letter_code
_entity_poly.pdbx_strand_id
1 'polypeptide(L)'
;MSMSENNNEISKEDWELYHLAIRNMDIATCEACAVSNAIGIREAIAYKGWSTYIFTRLCSHAKALIAATPISRWSKREYEYWDITAIAPHTRALMEGEILFYYLSKTPVSQDEWSAKLNVMHLNDCIKRMEITTSDEFKSGLSYYAEQRDEITARLNGNSYFQSLDSSTIKRCLAGKALTIQPRDVLLIDMGVSPKDFKRLFDLLSHYTHILPMSFYRMEPNGRGTGCLNETDFHYMCLFLSLCTEILTRCTDIIVDLFPDVKNKRKGLKSKVSIGPKPRK
;
A
#
# COMPACT_ATOMS: atom_id res chain seq x y z
N MET A 1 -36.18 22.73 24.00
CA MET A 1 -34.72 22.90 24.19
C MET A 1 -34.13 22.92 22.79
N SER A 2 -33.85 24.10 22.24
CA SER A 2 -33.36 24.25 20.88
C SER A 2 -31.98 23.62 20.76
N MET A 3 -31.85 22.57 19.95
CA MET A 3 -30.56 22.14 19.45
C MET A 3 -29.99 23.33 18.68
N SER A 4 -28.98 23.97 19.25
CA SER A 4 -28.14 24.92 18.52
C SER A 4 -27.58 24.18 17.32
N GLU A 5 -28.00 24.59 16.12
CA GLU A 5 -27.36 24.26 14.86
C GLU A 5 -25.90 24.74 14.95
N ASN A 6 -25.01 23.86 15.42
CA ASN A 6 -23.58 24.02 15.17
C ASN A 6 -23.37 23.68 13.69
N ASN A 7 -23.69 24.63 12.81
CA ASN A 7 -23.18 24.65 11.46
C ASN A 7 -21.66 24.87 11.54
N ASN A 8 -20.90 23.81 11.80
CA ASN A 8 -19.52 23.73 11.34
C ASN A 8 -19.56 23.52 9.84
N GLU A 9 -19.92 24.58 9.12
CA GLU A 9 -19.87 24.59 7.67
C GLU A 9 -18.38 24.57 7.28
N ILE A 10 -17.99 23.53 6.54
CA ILE A 10 -16.61 23.37 6.05
C ILE A 10 -16.26 24.59 5.19
N SER A 11 -15.14 25.23 5.51
CA SER A 11 -14.75 26.48 4.86
C SER A 11 -14.52 26.29 3.36
N LYS A 12 -14.62 27.37 2.59
CA LYS A 12 -14.33 27.34 1.15
C LYS A 12 -12.88 26.92 0.91
N GLU A 13 -11.97 27.40 1.75
CA GLU A 13 -10.54 27.07 1.70
C GLU A 13 -10.31 25.56 1.94
N ASP A 14 -11.01 24.96 2.90
CA ASP A 14 -10.95 23.52 3.15
C ASP A 14 -11.47 22.70 1.94
N TRP A 15 -12.54 23.15 1.30
CA TRP A 15 -13.04 22.54 0.06
C TRP A 15 -12.03 22.64 -1.09
N GLU A 16 -11.35 23.78 -1.24
CA GLU A 16 -10.28 23.94 -2.22
C GLU A 16 -9.12 22.97 -1.96
N LEU A 17 -8.72 22.79 -0.70
CA LEU A 17 -7.72 21.80 -0.30
C LEU A 17 -8.15 20.37 -0.61
N TYR A 18 -9.40 20.01 -0.32
CA TYR A 18 -9.93 18.69 -0.65
C TYR A 18 -9.95 18.43 -2.16
N HIS A 19 -10.42 19.40 -2.94
CA HIS A 19 -10.43 19.31 -4.40
C HIS A 19 -9.03 19.19 -4.99
N LEU A 20 -8.04 19.86 -4.40
CA LEU A 20 -6.64 19.70 -4.77
C LEU A 20 -6.12 18.30 -4.41
N ALA A 21 -6.41 17.82 -3.19
CA ALA A 21 -5.97 16.51 -2.72
C ALA A 21 -6.52 15.37 -3.59
N ILE A 22 -7.84 15.38 -3.90
CA ILE A 22 -8.46 14.36 -4.76
C ILE A 22 -7.93 14.44 -6.20
N ARG A 23 -7.68 15.66 -6.71
CA ARG A 23 -7.10 15.84 -8.05
C ARG A 23 -5.69 15.26 -8.14
N ASN A 24 -4.86 15.52 -7.13
CA ASN A 24 -3.49 15.02 -7.09
C ASN A 24 -3.47 13.50 -6.95
N MET A 25 -4.34 12.92 -6.13
CA MET A 25 -4.48 11.47 -6.01
C MET A 25 -4.98 10.84 -7.32
N ASP A 26 -5.90 11.47 -8.04
CA ASP A 26 -6.38 11.03 -9.36
C ASP A 26 -5.24 11.03 -10.40
N ILE A 27 -4.44 12.09 -10.43
CA ILE A 27 -3.23 12.18 -11.27
C ILE A 27 -2.27 11.03 -10.94
N ALA A 28 -1.89 10.89 -9.68
CA ALA A 28 -0.94 9.86 -9.23
C ALA A 28 -1.45 8.45 -9.55
N THR A 29 -2.74 8.18 -9.32
CA THR A 29 -3.36 6.89 -9.64
C THR A 29 -3.38 6.61 -11.14
N CYS A 30 -3.75 7.60 -11.96
CA CYS A 30 -3.76 7.47 -13.42
C CYS A 30 -2.35 7.18 -13.97
N GLU A 31 -1.34 7.91 -13.48
CA GLU A 31 0.05 7.72 -13.90
C GLU A 31 0.59 6.36 -13.48
N ALA A 32 0.45 5.99 -12.20
CA ALA A 32 0.90 4.71 -11.67
C ALA A 32 0.27 3.54 -12.44
N CYS A 33 -1.04 3.58 -12.68
CA CYS A 33 -1.75 2.55 -13.43
C CYS A 33 -1.31 2.48 -14.91
N ALA A 34 -1.06 3.61 -15.55
CA ALA A 34 -0.60 3.62 -16.94
C ALA A 34 0.81 3.05 -17.09
N VAL A 35 1.69 3.36 -16.14
CA VAL A 35 3.04 2.78 -16.03
C VAL A 35 2.95 1.28 -15.78
N SER A 36 2.17 0.83 -14.79
CA SER A 36 1.96 -0.60 -14.48
C SER A 36 1.41 -1.37 -15.70
N ASN A 37 0.39 -0.84 -16.38
CA ASN A 37 -0.18 -1.48 -17.57
C ASN A 37 0.82 -1.57 -18.74
N ALA A 38 1.67 -0.55 -18.91
CA ALA A 38 2.64 -0.52 -20.00
C ALA A 38 3.85 -1.42 -19.75
N ILE A 39 4.22 -1.62 -18.48
CA ILE A 39 5.21 -2.63 -18.09
C ILE A 39 4.68 -4.03 -18.39
N GLY A 40 3.42 -4.30 -17.99
CA GLY A 40 2.80 -5.61 -18.14
C GLY A 40 3.56 -6.70 -17.38
N ILE A 41 3.30 -7.97 -17.74
CA ILE A 41 4.13 -9.09 -17.28
C ILE A 41 5.22 -9.26 -18.34
N ARG A 42 6.42 -8.73 -18.07
CA ARG A 42 7.58 -8.91 -18.95
C ARG A 42 8.77 -9.47 -18.18
N GLU A 43 9.51 -10.34 -18.86
CA GLU A 43 10.72 -10.95 -18.31
C GLU A 43 11.76 -9.85 -18.04
N ALA A 44 12.29 -9.84 -16.83
CA ALA A 44 13.29 -8.90 -16.36
C ALA A 44 14.20 -9.59 -15.34
N ILE A 45 15.34 -8.97 -15.02
CA ILE A 45 16.18 -9.42 -13.92
C ILE A 45 15.29 -9.50 -12.67
N ALA A 46 15.41 -10.59 -11.91
CA ALA A 46 14.40 -11.02 -10.97
C ALA A 46 13.93 -9.92 -9.99
N TYR A 47 14.81 -9.06 -9.47
CA TYR A 47 14.39 -8.00 -8.53
C TYR A 47 13.45 -6.99 -9.20
N LYS A 48 13.76 -6.57 -10.44
CA LYS A 48 12.90 -5.71 -11.25
C LYS A 48 11.55 -6.37 -11.50
N GLY A 49 11.59 -7.65 -11.89
CA GLY A 49 10.38 -8.44 -12.15
C GLY A 49 9.47 -8.52 -10.92
N TRP A 50 10.00 -8.90 -9.76
CA TRP A 50 9.19 -9.04 -8.55
C TRP A 50 8.62 -7.71 -8.05
N SER A 51 9.38 -6.61 -8.18
CA SER A 51 8.88 -5.27 -7.87
C SER A 51 7.64 -4.88 -8.68
N THR A 52 7.49 -5.37 -9.93
CA THR A 52 6.29 -5.09 -10.74
C THR A 52 5.00 -5.65 -10.13
N TYR A 53 5.05 -6.81 -9.48
CA TYR A 53 3.88 -7.42 -8.85
C TYR A 53 3.40 -6.58 -7.66
N ILE A 54 4.33 -6.14 -6.82
CA ILE A 54 4.01 -5.28 -5.68
C ILE A 54 3.49 -3.93 -6.15
N PHE A 55 4.13 -3.31 -7.16
CA PHE A 55 3.66 -2.06 -7.75
C PHE A 55 2.25 -2.18 -8.33
N THR A 56 1.93 -3.32 -8.97
CA THR A 56 0.57 -3.60 -9.48
C THR A 56 -0.45 -3.73 -8.36
N ARG A 57 -0.06 -4.31 -7.20
CA ARG A 57 -0.90 -4.34 -6.00
C ARG A 57 -1.11 -2.94 -5.40
N LEU A 58 -0.07 -2.11 -5.34
CA LEU A 58 -0.18 -0.69 -4.95
C LEU A 58 -1.17 0.06 -5.85
N CYS A 59 -1.07 -0.10 -7.18
CA CYS A 59 -2.02 0.47 -8.13
C CYS A 59 -3.46 -0.01 -7.88
N SER A 60 -3.64 -1.26 -7.46
CA SER A 60 -4.97 -1.81 -7.16
C SER A 60 -5.57 -1.16 -5.92
N HIS A 61 -4.79 -0.98 -4.86
CA HIS A 61 -5.22 -0.24 -3.66
C HIS A 61 -5.49 1.24 -3.95
N ALA A 62 -4.67 1.87 -4.78
CA ALA A 62 -4.88 3.25 -5.24
C ALA A 62 -6.23 3.44 -5.92
N LYS A 63 -6.57 2.55 -6.88
CA LYS A 63 -7.85 2.55 -7.58
C LYS A 63 -9.03 2.37 -6.62
N ALA A 64 -8.91 1.43 -5.69
CA ALA A 64 -9.97 1.18 -4.71
C ALA A 64 -10.15 2.39 -3.77
N LEU A 65 -9.05 2.99 -3.30
CA LEU A 65 -9.05 4.21 -2.48
C LEU A 65 -9.75 5.36 -3.21
N ILE A 66 -9.28 5.73 -4.40
CA ILE A 66 -9.84 6.88 -5.13
C ILE A 66 -11.28 6.61 -5.59
N ALA A 67 -11.66 5.36 -5.85
CA ALA A 67 -13.06 5.01 -6.12
C ALA A 67 -13.93 5.06 -4.86
N ALA A 68 -13.35 4.85 -3.68
CA ALA A 68 -13.99 4.95 -2.37
C ALA A 68 -14.20 6.41 -1.92
N THR A 69 -13.30 7.31 -2.32
CA THR A 69 -13.31 8.73 -1.97
C THR A 69 -14.56 9.45 -2.47
N PRO A 70 -15.23 10.26 -1.63
CA PRO A 70 -16.32 11.13 -2.04
C PRO A 70 -15.98 12.01 -3.24
N ILE A 71 -16.98 12.37 -4.05
CA ILE A 71 -16.90 13.25 -5.22
C ILE A 71 -15.89 12.81 -6.31
N SER A 72 -15.34 11.60 -6.18
CA SER A 72 -14.39 11.06 -7.13
C SER A 72 -15.05 10.69 -8.45
N ARG A 73 -14.39 11.01 -9.56
CA ARG A 73 -14.86 10.59 -10.89
C ARG A 73 -14.67 9.09 -11.18
N TRP A 74 -14.01 8.36 -10.29
CA TRP A 74 -13.71 6.94 -10.45
C TRP A 74 -14.92 6.04 -10.16
N SER A 75 -15.94 6.57 -9.48
CA SER A 75 -17.20 5.87 -9.24
C SER A 75 -18.38 6.83 -9.34
N LYS A 76 -19.51 6.36 -9.86
CA LYS A 76 -20.78 7.11 -9.78
C LYS A 76 -21.55 6.59 -8.58
N ARG A 77 -22.07 7.49 -7.76
CA ARG A 77 -22.82 7.15 -6.55
C ARG A 77 -24.08 7.97 -6.46
N GLU A 78 -25.10 7.41 -5.82
CA GLU A 78 -26.34 8.11 -5.50
C GLU A 78 -26.19 8.99 -4.24
N TYR A 79 -25.18 8.69 -3.41
CA TYR A 79 -24.83 9.44 -2.22
C TYR A 79 -23.32 9.46 -1.99
N GLU A 80 -22.85 10.43 -1.22
CA GLU A 80 -21.46 10.53 -0.80
C GLU A 80 -21.30 10.00 0.62
N TYR A 81 -20.23 9.25 0.87
CA TYR A 81 -19.95 8.62 2.16
C TYR A 81 -18.68 9.20 2.78
N TRP A 82 -18.85 10.13 3.72
CA TRP A 82 -17.82 10.98 4.29
C TRP A 82 -17.19 10.43 5.57
N ASP A 83 -17.00 9.11 5.63
CA ASP A 83 -16.33 8.44 6.75
C ASP A 83 -15.00 7.85 6.31
N ILE A 84 -13.95 8.08 7.09
CA ILE A 84 -12.59 7.66 6.75
C ILE A 84 -12.40 6.14 6.74
N THR A 85 -13.30 5.38 7.37
CA THR A 85 -13.33 3.91 7.29
C THR A 85 -13.36 3.42 5.84
N ALA A 86 -13.95 4.20 4.91
CA ALA A 86 -14.00 3.84 3.49
C ALA A 86 -12.63 3.84 2.79
N ILE A 87 -11.68 4.64 3.26
CA ILE A 87 -10.34 4.75 2.66
C ILE A 87 -9.23 4.19 3.54
N ALA A 88 -9.46 4.07 4.86
CA ALA A 88 -8.44 3.69 5.82
C ALA A 88 -7.72 2.35 5.51
N PRO A 89 -8.43 1.26 5.12
CA PRO A 89 -7.77 0.01 4.78
C PRO A 89 -6.82 0.14 3.59
N HIS A 90 -7.17 0.98 2.61
CA HIS A 90 -6.37 1.18 1.41
C HIS A 90 -5.18 2.11 1.65
N THR A 91 -5.37 3.17 2.44
CA THR A 91 -4.26 4.03 2.89
C THR A 91 -3.22 3.20 3.64
N ARG A 92 -3.65 2.34 4.56
CA ARG A 92 -2.76 1.46 5.32
C ARG A 92 -2.01 0.48 4.40
N ALA A 93 -2.71 -0.14 3.46
CA ALA A 93 -2.10 -1.05 2.51
C ALA A 93 -1.06 -0.36 1.60
N LEU A 94 -1.30 0.90 1.21
CA LEU A 94 -0.32 1.70 0.45
C LEU A 94 0.92 2.02 1.30
N MET A 95 0.73 2.39 2.57
CA MET A 95 1.83 2.63 3.51
C MET A 95 2.72 1.40 3.72
N GLU A 96 2.14 0.22 3.97
CA GLU A 96 2.92 -1.03 4.13
C GLU A 96 3.51 -1.51 2.80
N GLY A 97 2.74 -1.40 1.72
CA GLY A 97 3.17 -1.82 0.40
C GLY A 97 4.34 -1.01 -0.13
N GLU A 98 4.43 0.29 0.19
CA GLU A 98 5.58 1.14 -0.17
C GLU A 98 6.88 0.60 0.43
N ILE A 99 6.85 0.20 1.70
CA ILE A 99 8.04 -0.30 2.41
C ILE A 99 8.52 -1.61 1.76
N LEU A 100 7.60 -2.53 1.47
CA LEU A 100 7.92 -3.78 0.79
C LEU A 100 8.42 -3.54 -0.64
N PHE A 101 7.78 -2.61 -1.35
CA PHE A 101 8.18 -2.22 -2.70
C PHE A 101 9.61 -1.67 -2.69
N TYR A 102 9.91 -0.70 -1.82
CA TYR A 102 11.23 -0.11 -1.64
C TYR A 102 12.29 -1.15 -1.32
N TYR A 103 11.99 -2.08 -0.39
CA TYR A 103 12.89 -3.15 0.02
C TYR A 103 13.36 -4.01 -1.16
N LEU A 104 12.47 -4.33 -2.10
CA LEU A 104 12.77 -5.16 -3.27
C LEU A 104 13.26 -4.37 -4.49
N SER A 105 12.80 -3.13 -4.67
CA SER A 105 13.17 -2.29 -5.80
C SER A 105 14.56 -1.65 -5.64
N LYS A 106 15.07 -1.56 -4.41
CA LYS A 106 16.41 -1.02 -4.13
C LYS A 106 17.46 -1.90 -4.82
N THR A 107 18.31 -1.27 -5.63
CA THR A 107 19.41 -1.95 -6.30
C THR A 107 20.31 -2.61 -5.24
N PRO A 108 20.48 -3.94 -5.28
CA PRO A 108 21.26 -4.67 -4.28
C PRO A 108 22.77 -4.40 -4.47
N VAL A 109 23.54 -4.49 -3.38
CA VAL A 109 25.01 -4.38 -3.44
C VAL A 109 25.66 -5.66 -3.97
N SER A 110 24.96 -6.79 -3.87
CA SER A 110 25.42 -8.08 -4.38
C SER A 110 24.26 -8.99 -4.80
N GLN A 111 24.56 -9.97 -5.63
CA GLN A 111 23.59 -10.99 -6.02
C GLN A 111 23.11 -11.81 -4.81
N ASP A 112 23.98 -12.02 -3.82
CA ASP A 112 23.66 -12.73 -2.58
C ASP A 112 22.68 -11.95 -1.71
N GLU A 113 22.87 -10.64 -1.54
CA GLU A 113 21.91 -9.79 -0.83
C GLU A 113 20.53 -9.92 -1.46
N TRP A 114 20.46 -9.76 -2.78
CA TRP A 114 19.19 -9.88 -3.49
C TRP A 114 18.57 -11.27 -3.31
N SER A 115 19.30 -12.33 -3.64
CA SER A 115 18.81 -13.71 -3.47
C SER A 115 18.27 -13.94 -2.05
N ALA A 116 18.95 -13.44 -1.02
CA ALA A 116 18.46 -13.52 0.36
C ALA A 116 17.13 -12.76 0.56
N LYS A 117 17.02 -11.52 0.09
CA LYS A 117 15.79 -10.73 0.20
C LYS A 117 14.58 -11.43 -0.44
N LEU A 118 14.76 -12.00 -1.64
CA LEU A 118 13.69 -12.74 -2.31
C LEU A 118 13.25 -13.95 -1.50
N ASN A 119 14.23 -14.75 -1.10
CA ASN A 119 13.99 -16.03 -0.46
C ASN A 119 13.35 -15.86 0.92
N VAL A 120 13.68 -14.78 1.66
CA VAL A 120 12.95 -14.44 2.89
C VAL A 120 11.47 -14.15 2.62
N MET A 121 11.16 -13.37 1.58
CA MET A 121 9.76 -13.10 1.20
C MET A 121 9.04 -14.39 0.76
N HIS A 122 9.66 -15.24 -0.06
CA HIS A 122 9.07 -16.51 -0.51
C HIS A 122 8.87 -17.50 0.64
N LEU A 123 9.81 -17.57 1.58
CA LEU A 123 9.70 -18.42 2.77
C LEU A 123 8.52 -17.98 3.65
N ASN A 124 8.34 -16.67 3.82
CA ASN A 124 7.18 -16.12 4.51
C ASN A 124 5.86 -16.52 3.82
N ASP A 125 5.76 -16.38 2.49
CA ASP A 125 4.56 -16.79 1.74
C ASP A 125 4.26 -18.29 1.91
N CYS A 126 5.26 -19.16 1.76
CA CYS A 126 5.09 -20.61 1.94
C CYS A 126 4.55 -20.94 3.34
N ILE A 127 5.19 -20.40 4.38
CA ILE A 127 4.77 -20.65 5.78
C ILE A 127 3.38 -20.09 6.05
N LYS A 128 3.06 -18.88 5.58
CA LYS A 128 1.73 -18.29 5.77
C LYS A 128 0.63 -19.06 5.06
N ARG A 129 0.87 -19.54 3.85
CA ARG A 129 -0.09 -20.41 3.14
C ARG A 129 -0.30 -21.73 3.86
N MET A 130 0.77 -22.33 4.38
CA MET A 130 0.66 -23.55 5.19
C MET A 130 -0.13 -23.33 6.48
N GLU A 131 0.04 -22.18 7.15
CA GLU A 131 -0.70 -21.83 8.38
C GLU A 131 -2.20 -21.56 8.12
N ILE A 132 -2.53 -20.87 7.02
CA ILE A 132 -3.91 -20.46 6.70
C ILE A 132 -4.71 -21.61 6.06
N THR A 133 -4.04 -22.54 5.38
CA THR A 133 -4.68 -23.69 4.74
C THR A 133 -5.02 -24.76 5.77
N THR A 134 -6.24 -24.66 6.33
CA THR A 134 -6.70 -25.52 7.44
C THR A 134 -7.70 -26.60 7.01
N SER A 135 -8.36 -26.47 5.86
CA SER A 135 -9.34 -27.46 5.38
C SER A 135 -8.72 -28.56 4.52
N ASP A 136 -9.26 -29.78 4.64
CA ASP A 136 -8.76 -30.98 3.96
C ASP A 136 -8.74 -30.87 2.43
N GLU A 137 -9.68 -30.12 1.85
CA GLU A 137 -9.83 -29.92 0.41
C GLU A 137 -8.65 -29.19 -0.24
N PHE A 138 -7.89 -28.40 0.54
CA PHE A 138 -6.73 -27.65 0.05
C PHE A 138 -5.39 -28.25 0.52
N LYS A 139 -5.42 -29.36 1.27
CA LYS A 139 -4.19 -30.02 1.76
C LYS A 139 -3.31 -30.60 0.66
N SER A 140 -3.87 -30.88 -0.52
CA SER A 140 -3.09 -31.36 -1.68
C SER A 140 -2.01 -30.37 -2.13
N GLY A 141 -2.18 -29.07 -1.88
CA GLY A 141 -1.16 -28.05 -2.15
C GLY A 141 -0.11 -27.88 -1.05
N LEU A 142 -0.29 -28.49 0.14
CA LEU A 142 0.61 -28.29 1.27
C LEU A 142 1.97 -28.97 1.09
N SER A 143 2.04 -30.10 0.38
CA SER A 143 3.31 -30.76 0.08
C SER A 143 4.20 -29.86 -0.77
N TYR A 144 3.64 -29.20 -1.79
CA TYR A 144 4.35 -28.23 -2.61
C TYR A 144 4.96 -27.10 -1.77
N TYR A 145 4.17 -26.48 -0.87
CA TYR A 145 4.71 -25.41 -0.02
C TYR A 145 5.73 -25.90 1.00
N ALA A 146 5.61 -27.14 1.49
CA ALA A 146 6.59 -27.74 2.38
C ALA A 146 7.92 -28.01 1.66
N GLU A 147 7.88 -28.56 0.45
CA GLU A 147 9.05 -28.77 -0.41
C GLU A 147 9.73 -27.44 -0.74
N GLN A 148 8.95 -26.43 -1.16
CA GLN A 148 9.47 -25.10 -1.45
C GLN A 148 10.08 -24.44 -0.21
N ARG A 149 9.46 -24.57 0.97
CA ARG A 149 10.04 -24.09 2.23
C ARG A 149 11.42 -24.69 2.49
N ASP A 150 11.58 -25.99 2.29
CA ASP A 150 12.83 -26.70 2.55
C ASP A 150 13.93 -26.30 1.54
N GLU A 151 13.58 -26.18 0.26
CA GLU A 151 14.50 -25.68 -0.78
C GLU A 151 14.92 -24.22 -0.54
N ILE A 152 13.99 -23.35 -0.18
CA ILE A 152 14.26 -21.95 0.14
C ILE A 152 15.16 -21.86 1.39
N THR A 153 14.89 -22.67 2.41
CA THR A 153 15.70 -22.74 3.62
C THR A 153 17.13 -23.17 3.31
N ALA A 154 17.31 -24.19 2.48
CA ALA A 154 18.63 -24.62 2.02
C ALA A 154 19.37 -23.50 1.27
N ARG A 155 18.68 -22.78 0.36
CA ARG A 155 19.25 -21.62 -0.35
C ARG A 155 19.69 -20.50 0.58
N LEU A 156 18.89 -20.17 1.59
CA LEU A 156 19.24 -19.16 2.60
C LEU A 156 20.44 -19.60 3.45
N ASN A 157 20.50 -20.88 3.84
CA ASN A 157 21.62 -21.41 4.59
C ASN A 157 22.95 -21.41 3.80
N GLY A 158 22.88 -21.56 2.47
CA GLY A 158 24.03 -21.45 1.57
C GLY A 158 24.39 -20.02 1.12
N ASN A 159 23.61 -19.00 1.50
CA ASN A 159 23.79 -17.63 1.04
C ASN A 159 24.75 -16.84 1.95
N SER A 160 25.87 -16.33 1.41
CA SER A 160 26.93 -15.71 2.21
C SER A 160 26.47 -14.42 2.91
N TYR A 161 25.67 -13.60 2.22
CA TYR A 161 25.07 -12.40 2.80
C TYR A 161 24.15 -12.76 3.97
N PHE A 162 23.27 -13.74 3.79
CA PHE A 162 22.32 -14.14 4.83
C PHE A 162 23.02 -14.73 6.06
N GLN A 163 24.08 -15.53 5.86
CA GLN A 163 24.90 -16.07 6.95
C GLN A 163 25.72 -15.02 7.70
N SER A 164 25.93 -13.84 7.11
CA SER A 164 26.62 -12.72 7.78
C SER A 164 25.72 -11.92 8.74
N LEU A 165 24.40 -12.15 8.70
CA LEU A 165 23.43 -11.48 9.55
C LEU A 165 23.54 -11.96 11.00
N ASP A 166 23.02 -11.17 11.94
CA ASP A 166 22.93 -11.59 13.33
C ASP A 166 22.01 -12.81 13.51
N SER A 167 22.31 -13.64 14.51
CA SER A 167 21.62 -14.91 14.75
C SER A 167 20.11 -14.74 15.02
N SER A 168 19.69 -13.59 15.59
CA SER A 168 18.28 -13.30 15.83
C SER A 168 17.55 -13.03 14.53
N THR A 169 18.14 -12.25 13.62
CA THR A 169 17.60 -11.99 12.27
C THR A 169 17.51 -13.27 11.46
N ILE A 170 18.55 -14.10 11.44
CA ILE A 170 18.55 -15.40 10.75
C ILE A 170 17.38 -16.26 11.27
N LYS A 171 17.29 -16.45 12.58
CA LYS A 171 16.24 -17.27 13.20
C LYS A 171 14.84 -16.75 12.88
N ARG A 172 14.63 -15.43 12.94
CA ARG A 172 13.33 -14.80 12.63
C ARG A 172 12.93 -15.02 11.16
N CYS A 173 13.88 -14.90 10.24
CA CYS A 173 13.66 -15.11 8.82
C CYS A 173 13.38 -16.59 8.49
N LEU A 174 14.19 -17.51 9.02
CA LEU A 174 14.00 -18.96 8.82
C LEU A 174 12.69 -19.48 9.44
N ALA A 175 12.18 -18.83 10.48
CA ALA A 175 10.87 -19.13 11.05
C ALA A 175 9.69 -18.65 10.18
N GLY A 176 9.93 -18.00 9.03
CA GLY A 176 8.87 -17.44 8.17
C GLY A 176 8.09 -16.29 8.80
N LYS A 177 8.55 -15.73 9.91
CA LYS A 177 7.86 -14.63 10.61
C LYS A 177 8.19 -13.26 10.02
N ALA A 178 9.24 -13.18 9.22
CA ALA A 178 9.72 -11.96 8.60
C ALA A 178 9.29 -11.87 7.14
N LEU A 179 8.63 -10.77 6.75
CA LEU A 179 8.44 -10.45 5.34
C LEU A 179 9.71 -9.84 4.71
N THR A 180 10.52 -9.14 5.53
CA THR A 180 11.76 -8.47 5.15
C THR A 180 12.90 -8.81 6.11
N ILE A 181 14.13 -8.83 5.59
CA ILE A 181 15.34 -9.01 6.42
C ILE A 181 15.44 -7.89 7.45
N GLN A 182 15.47 -6.63 7.01
CA GLN A 182 15.51 -5.47 7.90
C GLN A 182 14.15 -5.28 8.59
N PRO A 183 14.13 -4.86 9.87
CA PRO A 183 12.92 -4.39 10.53
C PRO A 183 12.30 -3.18 9.83
N ARG A 184 10.98 -3.01 9.96
CA ARG A 184 10.23 -1.90 9.35
C ARG A 184 10.86 -0.53 9.65
N ASP A 185 11.20 -0.28 10.90
CA ASP A 185 11.70 1.04 11.33
C ASP A 185 13.06 1.35 10.71
N VAL A 186 13.90 0.34 10.44
CA VAL A 186 15.16 0.50 9.71
C VAL A 186 14.90 0.89 8.25
N LEU A 187 13.93 0.24 7.59
CA LEU A 187 13.55 0.58 6.22
C LEU A 187 12.93 1.98 6.13
N LEU A 188 12.11 2.38 7.11
CA LEU A 188 11.53 3.72 7.18
C LEU A 188 12.62 4.80 7.30
N ILE A 189 13.62 4.59 8.16
CA ILE A 189 14.75 5.52 8.30
C ILE A 189 15.53 5.63 6.97
N ASP A 190 15.79 4.50 6.30
CA ASP A 190 16.48 4.46 4.99
C ASP A 190 15.66 5.16 3.89
N MET A 191 14.33 5.16 4.00
CA MET A 191 13.43 5.92 3.12
C MET A 191 13.31 7.42 3.50
N GLY A 192 13.97 7.86 4.58
CA GLY A 192 13.82 9.23 5.11
C GLY A 192 12.47 9.49 5.79
N VAL A 193 11.75 8.45 6.18
CA VAL A 193 10.44 8.52 6.86
C VAL A 193 10.62 8.30 8.36
N SER A 194 10.04 9.19 9.17
CA SER A 194 10.02 9.07 10.63
C SER A 194 9.23 7.82 11.06
N PRO A 195 9.84 6.83 11.76
CA PRO A 195 9.12 5.67 12.26
C PRO A 195 8.01 6.04 13.24
N LYS A 196 8.22 7.11 14.01
CA LYS A 196 7.25 7.63 14.97
C LYS A 196 6.00 8.16 14.27
N ASP A 197 6.17 8.96 13.22
CA ASP A 197 5.04 9.55 12.49
C ASP A 197 4.31 8.49 11.65
N PHE A 198 5.07 7.57 11.04
CA PHE A 198 4.50 6.39 10.40
C PHE A 198 3.61 5.61 11.38
N LYS A 199 4.14 5.25 12.55
CA LYS A 199 3.40 4.48 13.57
C LYS A 199 2.13 5.20 14.01
N ARG A 200 2.20 6.52 14.24
CA ARG A 200 1.02 7.32 14.64
C ARG A 200 -0.10 7.22 13.61
N LEU A 201 0.19 7.45 12.33
CA LEU A 201 -0.81 7.39 11.27
C LEU A 201 -1.29 5.95 11.04
N PHE A 202 -0.37 5.00 11.08
CA PHE A 202 -0.65 3.58 10.90
C PHE A 202 -1.58 3.02 11.99
N ASP A 203 -1.34 3.38 13.26
CA ASP A 203 -2.18 2.97 14.38
C ASP A 203 -3.56 3.64 14.30
N LEU A 204 -3.63 4.92 13.94
CA LEU A 204 -4.90 5.61 13.70
C LEU A 204 -5.71 4.88 12.63
N LEU A 205 -5.14 4.65 11.44
CA LEU A 205 -5.79 3.93 10.35
C LEU A 205 -6.18 2.50 10.74
N SER A 206 -5.41 1.83 11.59
CA SER A 206 -5.74 0.50 12.10
C SER A 206 -7.02 0.51 12.92
N HIS A 207 -7.31 1.58 13.67
CA HIS A 207 -8.56 1.69 14.41
C HIS A 207 -9.79 1.94 13.53
N TYR A 208 -9.62 2.42 12.31
CA TYR A 208 -10.70 2.62 11.34
C TYR A 208 -10.79 1.48 10.32
N THR A 209 -9.70 0.70 10.17
CA THR A 209 -9.69 -0.53 9.37
C THR A 209 -10.29 -1.70 10.14
N HIS A 210 -9.91 -1.83 11.41
CA HIS A 210 -10.52 -2.74 12.35
C HIS A 210 -11.56 -1.96 13.16
N ILE A 211 -12.68 -2.55 13.54
CA ILE A 211 -13.68 -1.88 14.38
C ILE A 211 -13.14 -1.79 15.82
N LEU A 212 -12.22 -0.86 16.09
CA LEU A 212 -11.57 -0.66 17.38
C LEU A 212 -12.05 0.64 18.03
N PRO A 213 -11.88 0.82 19.35
CA PRO A 213 -12.57 1.88 20.10
C PRO A 213 -12.49 3.31 19.53
N MET A 214 -11.36 3.71 18.91
CA MET A 214 -11.28 5.05 18.30
C MET A 214 -12.22 5.27 17.11
N SER A 215 -12.67 4.22 16.41
CA SER A 215 -13.64 4.37 15.32
C SER A 215 -15.09 4.52 15.78
N PHE A 216 -15.45 4.07 16.98
CA PHE A 216 -16.85 4.09 17.42
C PHE A 216 -17.13 4.75 18.77
N TYR A 217 -16.14 5.01 19.63
CA TYR A 217 -16.35 5.78 20.88
C TYR A 217 -16.54 7.28 20.66
N ARG A 218 -16.18 7.79 19.47
CA ARG A 218 -16.38 9.20 19.07
C ARG A 218 -17.37 9.34 17.92
N MET A 219 -18.42 8.54 17.93
CA MET A 219 -19.61 8.87 17.15
C MET A 219 -20.25 10.10 17.78
N GLU A 220 -20.38 11.17 16.99
CA GLU A 220 -20.76 12.50 17.49
C GLU A 220 -22.05 12.97 16.82
N PRO A 221 -22.85 13.84 17.47
CA PRO A 221 -24.08 14.40 16.88
C PRO A 221 -23.87 15.19 15.58
N ASN A 222 -22.62 15.55 15.24
CA ASN A 222 -22.24 16.21 13.98
C ASN A 222 -22.20 15.27 12.76
N GLY A 223 -22.59 14.00 12.92
CA GLY A 223 -22.61 13.02 11.83
C GLY A 223 -21.31 12.22 11.67
N ARG A 224 -20.32 12.43 12.53
CA ARG A 224 -19.10 11.61 12.55
C ARG A 224 -19.43 10.15 12.86
N GLY A 225 -18.87 9.24 12.06
CA GLY A 225 -19.10 7.79 12.18
C GLY A 225 -20.39 7.29 11.52
N THR A 226 -21.19 8.16 10.89
CA THR A 226 -22.44 7.76 10.21
C THR A 226 -22.33 7.80 8.69
N GLY A 227 -21.20 8.27 8.14
CA GLY A 227 -21.04 8.57 6.72
C GLY A 227 -21.51 9.96 6.31
N CYS A 228 -22.10 10.74 7.22
CA CYS A 228 -22.44 12.13 6.97
C CYS A 228 -21.19 13.01 6.89
N LEU A 229 -21.27 14.07 6.10
CA LEU A 229 -20.22 15.08 6.01
C LEU A 229 -19.96 15.66 7.40
N ASN A 230 -18.72 15.59 7.84
CA ASN A 230 -18.26 16.18 9.09
C ASN A 230 -16.81 16.66 8.94
N GLU A 231 -16.44 17.67 9.71
CA GLU A 231 -15.14 18.34 9.61
C GLU A 231 -13.95 17.40 9.88
N THR A 232 -14.06 16.54 10.90
CA THR A 232 -12.95 15.68 11.31
C THR A 232 -12.59 14.65 10.23
N ASP A 233 -13.58 13.93 9.73
CA ASP A 233 -13.34 12.93 8.68
C ASP A 233 -12.95 13.61 7.37
N PHE A 234 -13.50 14.79 7.08
CA PHE A 234 -13.10 15.59 5.92
C PHE A 234 -11.60 15.94 5.95
N HIS A 235 -11.08 16.45 7.06
CA HIS A 235 -9.66 16.79 7.18
C HIS A 235 -8.77 15.55 7.16
N TYR A 236 -9.19 14.45 7.78
CA TYR A 236 -8.47 13.19 7.67
C TYR A 236 -8.45 12.65 6.23
N MET A 237 -9.54 12.78 5.47
CA MET A 237 -9.54 12.42 4.05
C MET A 237 -8.54 13.27 3.27
N CYS A 238 -8.49 14.59 3.49
CA CYS A 238 -7.48 15.46 2.87
C CYS A 238 -6.05 14.99 3.16
N LEU A 239 -5.77 14.71 4.43
CA LEU A 239 -4.46 14.23 4.89
C LEU A 239 -4.08 12.91 4.20
N PHE A 240 -4.98 11.92 4.20
CA PHE A 240 -4.68 10.59 3.67
C PHE A 240 -4.63 10.55 2.14
N LEU A 241 -5.42 11.37 1.44
CA LEU A 241 -5.29 11.55 0.00
C LEU A 241 -3.93 12.16 -0.37
N SER A 242 -3.47 13.15 0.39
CA SER A 242 -2.16 13.77 0.18
C SER A 242 -1.03 12.77 0.44
N LEU A 243 -1.09 12.05 1.56
CA LEU A 243 -0.13 10.99 1.89
C LEU A 243 -0.06 9.91 0.79
N CYS A 244 -1.21 9.41 0.33
CA CYS A 244 -1.25 8.37 -0.70
C CYS A 244 -0.74 8.87 -2.06
N THR A 245 -0.97 10.15 -2.37
CA THR A 245 -0.41 10.79 -3.56
C THR A 245 1.11 10.75 -3.54
N GLU A 246 1.71 11.14 -2.41
CA GLU A 246 3.17 11.13 -2.25
C GLU A 246 3.74 9.72 -2.37
N ILE A 247 3.13 8.74 -1.67
CA ILE A 247 3.52 7.32 -1.73
C ILE A 247 3.51 6.82 -3.18
N LEU A 248 2.41 7.04 -3.90
CA LEU A 248 2.29 6.57 -5.28
C LEU A 248 3.25 7.28 -6.22
N THR A 249 3.50 8.57 -6.01
CA THR A 249 4.44 9.33 -6.82
C THR A 249 5.84 8.75 -6.66
N ARG A 250 6.32 8.55 -5.42
CA ARG A 250 7.63 7.92 -5.15
C ARG A 250 7.73 6.51 -5.73
N CYS A 251 6.72 5.67 -5.51
CA CYS A 251 6.70 4.31 -6.09
C CYS A 251 6.74 4.33 -7.61
N THR A 252 6.04 5.28 -8.24
CA THR A 252 6.00 5.44 -9.70
C THR A 252 7.33 5.93 -10.25
N ASP A 253 8.00 6.85 -9.54
CA ASP A 253 9.35 7.32 -9.92
C ASP A 253 10.33 6.15 -9.91
N ILE A 254 10.37 5.38 -8.82
CA ILE A 254 11.23 4.20 -8.68
C ILE A 254 10.99 3.18 -9.80
N ILE A 255 9.73 2.80 -10.07
CA ILE A 255 9.46 1.77 -11.10
C ILE A 255 9.79 2.28 -12.51
N VAL A 256 9.66 3.58 -12.77
CA VAL A 256 10.08 4.20 -14.03
C VAL A 256 11.60 4.21 -14.16
N ASP A 257 12.34 4.41 -13.07
CA ASP A 257 13.80 4.29 -13.09
C ASP A 257 14.24 2.85 -13.38
N LEU A 258 13.50 1.85 -12.87
CA LEU A 258 13.74 0.44 -13.21
C LEU A 258 13.39 0.10 -14.67
N PHE A 259 12.39 0.78 -15.24
CA PHE A 259 11.86 0.60 -16.60
C PHE A 259 11.70 1.96 -17.34
N PRO A 260 12.80 2.57 -17.82
CA PRO A 260 12.74 3.94 -18.36
C PRO A 260 11.88 4.10 -19.62
N ASP A 261 11.65 3.00 -20.36
CA ASP A 261 10.86 2.96 -21.59
C ASP A 261 9.38 3.35 -21.39
N VAL A 262 8.86 3.23 -20.16
CA VAL A 262 7.47 3.59 -19.83
C VAL A 262 7.30 5.00 -19.28
N LYS A 263 8.37 5.80 -19.19
CA LYS A 263 8.32 7.19 -18.69
C LYS A 263 7.27 8.03 -19.44
N ASN A 264 7.14 7.83 -20.75
CA ASN A 264 6.21 8.57 -21.61
C ASN A 264 4.72 8.23 -21.39
N LYS A 265 4.41 7.30 -20.49
CA LYS A 265 3.03 6.91 -20.14
C LYS A 265 2.43 7.82 -19.07
N ARG A 266 3.27 8.56 -18.33
CA ARG A 266 2.85 9.55 -17.33
C ARG A 266 2.36 10.81 -18.03
N LYS A 267 1.04 10.98 -18.09
CA LYS A 267 0.36 12.11 -18.76
C LYS A 267 -0.67 12.75 -17.83
N GLY A 268 -0.46 12.67 -16.51
CA GLY A 268 -1.43 13.04 -15.50
C GLY A 268 -2.81 12.42 -15.74
N LEU A 269 -3.85 13.25 -15.74
CA LEU A 269 -5.23 12.82 -16.00
C LEU A 269 -5.46 12.23 -17.41
N LYS A 270 -4.54 12.46 -18.36
CA LYS A 270 -4.60 11.90 -19.72
C LYS A 270 -3.87 10.56 -19.85
N SER A 271 -3.35 10.00 -18.76
CA SER A 271 -2.68 8.70 -18.76
C SER A 271 -3.68 7.60 -19.14
N LYS A 272 -3.29 6.71 -20.05
CA LYS A 272 -4.16 5.63 -20.54
C LYS A 272 -4.13 4.47 -19.55
N VAL A 273 -5.28 4.16 -18.96
CA VAL A 273 -5.47 3.05 -18.04
C VAL A 273 -6.45 2.05 -18.63
N SER A 274 -6.17 0.75 -18.50
CA SER A 274 -7.02 -0.34 -19.00
C SER A 274 -8.40 -0.35 -18.34
N ILE A 275 -8.43 -0.16 -17.02
CA ILE A 275 -9.64 -0.05 -16.20
C ILE A 275 -9.48 1.22 -15.37
N GLY A 276 -10.36 2.20 -15.60
CA GLY A 276 -10.32 3.47 -14.89
C GLY A 276 -11.50 4.39 -15.20
N PRO A 277 -11.43 5.64 -14.73
CA PRO A 277 -12.54 6.59 -14.80
C PRO A 277 -12.82 6.96 -16.25
N LYS A 278 -14.02 7.46 -16.52
CA LYS A 278 -14.32 8.03 -17.84
C LYS A 278 -13.29 9.11 -18.18
N PRO A 279 -12.77 9.15 -19.43
CA PRO A 279 -11.88 10.21 -19.87
C PRO A 279 -12.54 11.58 -19.62
N ARG A 280 -11.80 12.52 -19.03
CA ARG A 280 -12.23 13.92 -19.04
C ARG A 280 -12.07 14.41 -20.49
N LYS A 281 -13.16 14.90 -21.08
CA LYS A 281 -13.15 15.54 -22.40
C LYS A 281 -12.23 16.75 -22.39
#